data_AF-A0AAD0VN56-F1
#
_entry.id   AF-A0AAD0VN56-F1
#
_cell.length_a   1.000
_cell.length_b   1.000
_cell.length_c   1.000
_cell.angle_alpha   90.00
_cell.angle_beta   90.00
_cell.angle_gamma   90.00
#
_symmetry.space_group_name_H-M   'P 1'
#
loop_
_entity.id
_entity.type
_entity.pdbx_description
1 polymer ?
#
loop_
_entity_poly.entity_id
_entity_poly.type
_entity_poly.pdbx_seq_one_letter_code
_entity_poly.pdbx_strand_id
1 'polypeptide(L)'
;MFGGVMPGEKTTEFAIISLLTAAGIGVTVPEGINSLCCGTPWKSKGMTQGYATMRRRVVDIMRQSTRDGELTVISDAVSCSEGFVHELEYEGVKDIRVVDAVQYVADEVLPIMPGLPKVASAALHPTCSSTRMDWNDSLQRCAEAVADEVVVADAWGCCGFAGDRGMLHPELTKSATRREATELAEREFDLYLSANRTCELGMERATGKPWRHALSVLAERMVEYAPA
;
A
#
# COMPACT_ATOMS: atom_id res chain seq x y z
N MET A 1 -9.71 -5.99 5.99
CA MET A 1 -11.00 -5.29 5.81
C MET A 1 -11.52 -5.33 4.36
N PHE A 2 -10.69 -5.64 3.36
CA PHE A 2 -11.15 -5.79 1.98
C PHE A 2 -10.61 -7.10 1.41
N GLY A 3 -11.44 -7.84 0.67
CA GLY A 3 -11.00 -9.02 -0.08
C GLY A 3 -10.21 -8.63 -1.34
N GLY A 4 -9.77 -9.64 -2.09
CA GLY A 4 -9.14 -9.45 -3.41
C GLY A 4 -10.00 -8.62 -4.36
N VAL A 5 -9.36 -7.96 -5.31
CA VAL A 5 -10.01 -7.15 -6.36
C VAL A 5 -10.69 -8.08 -7.37
N MET A 6 -9.99 -9.16 -7.72
CA MET A 6 -10.43 -10.14 -8.69
C MET A 6 -11.03 -11.38 -8.00
N PRO A 7 -11.98 -12.09 -8.65
CA PRO A 7 -12.48 -13.36 -8.14
C PRO A 7 -11.33 -14.36 -7.93
N GLY A 8 -11.21 -14.90 -6.71
CA GLY A 8 -10.16 -15.87 -6.35
C GLY A 8 -8.81 -15.26 -5.98
N GLU A 9 -8.63 -13.94 -6.12
CA GLU A 9 -7.42 -13.24 -5.66
C GLU A 9 -7.27 -13.34 -4.13
N LYS A 10 -6.04 -13.63 -3.69
CA LYS A 10 -5.68 -13.70 -2.28
C LYS A 10 -5.66 -12.30 -1.66
N THR A 11 -5.76 -12.21 -0.34
CA THR A 11 -5.64 -10.93 0.34
C THR A 11 -4.23 -10.36 0.18
N THR A 12 -4.09 -9.04 0.19
CA THR A 12 -2.78 -8.35 0.16
C THR A 12 -1.88 -8.81 1.30
N GLU A 13 -2.46 -9.00 2.50
CA GLU A 13 -1.80 -9.62 3.65
C GLU A 13 -1.16 -10.97 3.28
N PHE A 14 -1.94 -11.89 2.70
CA PHE A 14 -1.44 -13.21 2.30
C PHE A 14 -0.34 -13.10 1.25
N ALA A 15 -0.50 -12.22 0.26
CA ALA A 15 0.48 -11.98 -0.78
C ALA A 15 1.83 -11.52 -0.21
N ILE A 16 1.80 -10.52 0.69
CA ILE A 16 3.01 -9.98 1.33
C ILE A 16 3.67 -11.05 2.21
N ILE A 17 2.90 -11.76 3.04
CA ILE A 17 3.45 -12.84 3.87
C ILE A 17 4.09 -13.93 3.01
N SER A 18 3.48 -14.26 1.85
CA SER A 18 4.03 -15.25 0.92
C SER A 18 5.36 -14.80 0.33
N LEU A 19 5.47 -13.53 -0.08
CA LEU A 19 6.74 -12.96 -0.58
C LEU A 19 7.83 -12.98 0.49
N LEU A 20 7.50 -12.57 1.72
CA LEU A 20 8.44 -12.57 2.85
C LEU A 20 8.87 -13.99 3.22
N THR A 21 7.93 -14.94 3.23
CA THR A 21 8.24 -16.35 3.51
C THR A 21 9.15 -16.95 2.44
N ALA A 22 8.90 -16.66 1.16
CA ALA A 22 9.77 -17.10 0.06
C ALA A 22 11.19 -16.50 0.16
N ALA A 23 11.31 -15.30 0.72
CA ALA A 23 12.57 -14.64 1.05
C ALA A 23 13.25 -15.18 2.34
N GLY A 24 12.64 -16.12 3.06
CA GLY A 24 13.14 -16.62 4.34
C GLY A 24 13.00 -15.63 5.50
N ILE A 25 12.13 -14.63 5.35
CA ILE A 25 11.89 -13.56 6.34
C ILE A 25 10.68 -13.95 7.20
N GLY A 26 10.95 -14.16 8.49
CA GLY A 26 9.91 -14.41 9.48
C GLY A 26 9.17 -13.13 9.86
N VAL A 27 7.84 -13.21 9.97
CA VAL A 27 6.99 -12.12 10.44
C VAL A 27 6.25 -12.51 11.71
N THR A 28 5.89 -11.52 12.51
CA THR A 28 4.99 -11.69 13.65
C THR A 28 3.87 -10.68 13.56
N VAL A 29 2.68 -11.09 14.00
CA VAL A 29 1.49 -10.23 14.03
C VAL A 29 1.29 -9.78 15.48
N PRO A 30 1.19 -8.47 15.75
CA PRO A 30 0.94 -7.94 17.09
C PRO A 30 -0.27 -8.59 17.77
N GLU A 31 -0.15 -8.88 19.06
CA GLU A 31 -1.31 -9.25 19.87
C GLU A 31 -2.33 -8.10 19.87
N GLY A 32 -3.61 -8.43 19.69
CA GLY A 32 -4.66 -7.42 19.65
C GLY A 32 -4.74 -6.61 18.34
N ILE A 33 -4.14 -7.09 17.24
CA ILE A 33 -4.15 -6.45 15.91
C ILE A 33 -5.55 -5.97 15.47
N ASN A 34 -6.60 -6.72 15.78
CA ASN A 34 -7.99 -6.39 15.44
C ASN A 34 -8.54 -5.14 16.16
N SER A 35 -7.82 -4.64 17.17
CA SER A 35 -8.18 -3.44 17.93
C SER A 35 -7.39 -2.19 17.50
N LEU A 36 -6.52 -2.33 16.50
CA LEU A 36 -5.64 -1.28 15.99
C LEU A 36 -6.23 -0.56 14.78
N CYS A 37 -5.89 0.71 14.67
CA CYS A 37 -6.15 1.55 13.50
C CYS A 37 -5.06 2.62 13.45
N CYS A 38 -4.51 2.88 12.26
CA CYS A 38 -3.52 3.95 12.03
C CYS A 38 -4.03 5.37 12.32
N GLY A 39 -5.32 5.54 12.61
CA GLY A 39 -5.88 6.85 12.95
C GLY A 39 -6.30 7.69 11.74
N THR A 40 -5.90 7.32 10.51
CA THR A 40 -6.16 8.10 9.30
C THR A 40 -7.63 8.49 9.09
N PRO A 41 -8.64 7.59 9.25
CA PRO A 41 -10.06 7.98 9.14
C PRO A 41 -10.53 8.96 10.22
N TRP A 42 -9.96 8.89 11.42
CA TRP A 42 -10.28 9.81 12.52
C TRP A 42 -9.71 11.19 12.24
N LYS A 43 -8.46 11.24 11.77
CA LYS A 43 -7.76 12.47 11.37
C LYS A 43 -8.49 13.17 10.22
N SER A 44 -8.87 12.45 9.17
CA SER A 44 -9.52 13.04 7.99
C SER A 44 -10.91 13.62 8.26
N LYS A 45 -11.56 13.16 9.34
CA LYS A 45 -12.87 13.66 9.82
C LYS A 45 -12.76 14.71 10.93
N GLY A 46 -11.54 15.04 11.39
CA GLY A 46 -11.33 15.97 12.50
C GLY A 46 -11.75 15.40 13.87
N MET A 47 -11.85 14.08 14.01
CA MET A 47 -12.26 13.41 15.26
C MET A 47 -11.06 13.25 16.20
N THR A 48 -10.64 14.36 16.82
CA THR A 48 -9.38 14.46 17.58
C THR A 48 -9.29 13.52 18.78
N GLN A 49 -10.38 13.32 19.52
CA GLN A 49 -10.39 12.41 20.69
C GLN A 49 -10.20 10.94 20.29
N GLY A 50 -10.88 10.50 19.22
CA GLY A 50 -10.73 9.15 18.69
C GLY A 50 -9.33 8.94 18.13
N TYR A 51 -8.80 9.93 17.41
CA TYR A 51 -7.45 9.91 16.88
C TYR A 51 -6.39 9.78 17.99
N ALA A 52 -6.46 10.58 19.05
CA ALA A 52 -5.54 10.50 20.19
C ALA A 52 -5.66 9.18 20.97
N THR A 53 -6.85 8.57 21.00
CA THR A 53 -7.05 7.25 21.62
C THR A 53 -6.39 6.16 20.80
N MET A 54 -6.52 6.19 19.48
CA MET A 54 -5.89 5.22 18.58
C MET A 54 -4.37 5.39 18.53
N ARG A 55 -3.86 6.62 18.53
CA ARG A 55 -2.42 6.92 18.64
C ARG A 55 -1.78 6.18 19.79
N ARG A 56 -2.24 6.45 21.03
CA ARG A 56 -1.66 5.86 22.24
C ARG A 56 -1.68 4.34 22.17
N ARG A 57 -2.82 3.76 21.77
CA ARG A 57 -2.97 2.31 21.63
C ARG A 57 -1.98 1.71 20.62
N VAL A 58 -1.84 2.33 19.44
CA VAL A 58 -0.93 1.85 18.40
C VAL A 58 0.53 1.94 18.87
N VAL A 59 0.93 3.06 19.45
CA VAL A 59 2.30 3.27 19.93
C VAL A 59 2.65 2.29 21.06
N ASP A 60 1.74 2.07 22.01
CA ASP A 60 1.93 1.10 23.09
C ASP A 60 2.11 -0.33 22.54
N ILE A 61 1.27 -0.75 21.59
CA ILE A 61 1.38 -2.07 20.98
C ILE A 61 2.63 -2.19 20.10
N MET A 62 3.04 -1.13 19.40
CA MET A 62 4.29 -1.13 18.63
C MET A 62 5.50 -1.33 19.54
N ARG A 63 5.58 -0.60 20.67
CA ARG A 63 6.66 -0.79 21.66
C ARG A 63 6.76 -2.24 22.13
N GLN A 64 5.63 -2.82 22.54
CA GLN A 64 5.58 -4.20 23.01
C GLN A 64 5.95 -5.21 21.91
N SER A 65 5.35 -5.06 20.73
CA SER A 65 5.49 -6.05 19.64
C SER A 65 6.86 -5.99 18.97
N THR A 66 7.51 -4.83 18.98
CA THR A 66 8.84 -4.64 18.39
C THR A 66 9.96 -4.82 19.39
N ARG A 67 9.67 -5.09 20.68
CA ARG A 67 10.66 -5.03 21.77
C ARG A 67 11.41 -3.70 21.77
N ASP A 68 10.65 -2.61 21.79
CA ASP A 68 11.15 -1.22 21.74
C ASP A 68 12.08 -0.92 20.55
N GLY A 69 11.79 -1.52 19.38
CA GLY A 69 12.46 -1.22 18.12
C GLY A 69 13.40 -2.28 17.57
N GLU A 70 13.55 -3.45 18.22
CA GLU A 70 14.31 -4.58 17.67
C GLU A 70 13.74 -5.09 16.33
N LEU A 71 12.42 -4.95 16.11
CA LEU A 71 11.76 -5.36 14.88
C LEU A 71 11.28 -4.16 14.08
N THR A 72 11.44 -4.23 12.75
CA THR A 72 10.85 -3.25 11.82
C THR A 72 9.35 -3.52 11.67
N VAL A 73 8.56 -2.46 11.72
CA VAL A 73 7.12 -2.52 11.46
C VAL A 73 6.87 -2.28 9.98
N ILE A 74 6.06 -3.16 9.38
CA ILE A 74 5.55 -2.99 8.02
C ILE A 74 4.02 -3.03 8.01
N SER A 75 3.40 -2.39 7.01
CA SER A 75 1.96 -2.46 6.74
C SER A 75 1.72 -2.61 5.25
N ASP A 76 0.62 -3.25 4.89
CA ASP A 76 0.14 -3.49 3.52
C ASP A 76 -0.64 -2.32 2.90
N ALA A 77 -0.51 -1.13 3.50
CA ALA A 77 -1.28 0.04 3.15
C ALA A 77 -0.44 1.29 3.43
N VAL A 78 0.02 1.94 2.37
CA VAL A 78 0.95 3.08 2.49
C VAL A 78 0.38 4.21 3.34
N SER A 79 -0.93 4.43 3.31
CA SER A 79 -1.58 5.44 4.17
C SER A 79 -1.59 5.07 5.66
N CYS A 80 -1.54 3.78 6.00
CA CYS A 80 -1.35 3.31 7.37
C CYS A 80 0.10 3.45 7.78
N SER A 81 1.04 3.04 6.93
CA SER A 81 2.48 3.19 7.13
C SER A 81 2.86 4.65 7.42
N GLU A 82 2.38 5.59 6.60
CA GLU A 82 2.53 7.03 6.86
C GLU A 82 1.94 7.42 8.23
N GLY A 83 0.70 6.99 8.52
CA GLY A 83 0.03 7.31 9.78
C GLY A 83 0.84 6.87 10.99
N PHE A 84 1.34 5.63 10.97
CA PHE A 84 2.17 5.07 12.04
C PHE A 84 3.46 5.86 12.26
N VAL A 85 4.14 6.30 11.20
CA VAL A 85 5.32 7.18 11.33
C VAL A 85 4.96 8.46 12.07
N HIS A 86 3.89 9.16 11.65
CA HIS A 86 3.46 10.39 12.32
C HIS A 86 3.03 10.17 13.78
N GLU A 87 2.40 9.04 14.10
CA GLU A 87 2.01 8.74 15.48
C GLU A 87 3.21 8.52 16.39
N LEU A 88 4.24 7.81 15.91
CA LEU A 88 5.49 7.61 16.66
C LEU A 88 6.25 8.92 16.84
N GLU A 89 6.38 9.72 15.78
CA GLU A 89 6.99 11.05 15.85
C GLU A 89 6.28 11.98 16.84
N TYR A 90 4.93 11.95 16.84
CA TYR A 90 4.14 12.74 17.78
C TYR A 90 4.39 12.35 19.23
N GLU A 91 4.46 11.05 19.53
CA GLU A 91 4.74 10.52 20.87
C GLU A 91 6.24 10.56 21.22
N GLY A 92 7.09 11.09 20.34
CA GLY A 92 8.53 11.20 20.54
C GLY A 92 9.28 9.86 20.53
N VAL A 93 8.71 8.83 19.92
CA VAL A 93 9.31 7.49 19.79
C VAL A 93 10.17 7.45 18.54
N LYS A 94 11.48 7.22 18.69
CA LYS A 94 12.45 7.25 17.58
C LYS A 94 13.10 5.91 17.28
N ASP A 95 13.06 4.97 18.23
CA ASP A 95 13.75 3.68 18.12
C ASP A 95 12.98 2.67 17.27
N ILE A 96 11.69 2.91 17.02
CA ILE A 96 10.84 2.03 16.21
C ILE A 96 10.88 2.48 14.75
N ARG A 97 11.46 1.64 13.88
CA ARG A 97 11.43 1.83 12.43
C ARG A 97 10.11 1.32 11.85
N VAL A 98 9.39 2.21 11.17
CA VAL A 98 8.24 1.87 10.33
C VAL A 98 8.61 2.13 8.86
N VAL A 99 8.36 1.16 8.00
CA VAL A 99 8.42 1.33 6.54
C VAL A 99 7.18 0.70 5.90
N ASP A 100 6.79 1.14 4.71
CA ASP A 100 5.74 0.43 3.99
C ASP A 100 6.22 -0.92 3.46
N ALA A 101 5.29 -1.88 3.29
CA ALA A 101 5.61 -3.17 2.68
C ALA A 101 6.24 -3.02 1.29
N VAL A 102 5.87 -2.02 0.47
CA VAL A 102 6.50 -1.81 -0.84
C VAL A 102 7.97 -1.42 -0.71
N GLN A 103 8.32 -0.61 0.29
CA GLN A 103 9.71 -0.28 0.60
C GLN A 103 10.47 -1.54 1.04
N TYR A 104 9.91 -2.27 1.99
CA TYR A 104 10.55 -3.46 2.54
C TYR A 104 10.76 -4.54 1.47
N VAL A 105 9.75 -4.81 0.64
CA VAL A 105 9.87 -5.78 -0.46
C VAL A 105 10.88 -5.31 -1.50
N ALA A 106 10.88 -4.02 -1.87
CA ALA A 106 11.84 -3.50 -2.83
C ALA A 106 13.29 -3.66 -2.35
N ASP A 107 13.56 -3.45 -1.07
CA ASP A 107 14.91 -3.45 -0.52
C ASP A 107 15.40 -4.85 -0.13
N GLU A 108 14.54 -5.66 0.48
CA GLU A 108 14.96 -6.92 1.12
C GLU A 108 14.58 -8.15 0.30
N VAL A 109 13.50 -8.09 -0.48
CA VAL A 109 12.94 -9.27 -1.18
C VAL A 109 13.30 -9.28 -2.66
N LEU A 110 13.08 -8.17 -3.38
CA LEU A 110 13.37 -8.11 -4.82
C LEU A 110 14.82 -8.49 -5.17
N PRO A 111 15.87 -8.09 -4.41
CA PRO A 111 17.25 -8.41 -4.78
C PRO A 111 17.60 -9.90 -4.75
N ILE A 112 16.85 -10.71 -3.99
CA ILE A 112 17.07 -12.16 -3.86
C ILE A 112 16.04 -12.99 -4.61
N MET A 113 15.05 -12.34 -5.21
CA MET A 113 13.98 -12.99 -5.96
C MET A 113 14.48 -13.42 -7.35
N PRO A 114 14.03 -14.57 -7.89
CA PRO A 114 14.31 -14.91 -9.28
C PRO A 114 13.70 -13.89 -10.24
N GLY A 115 14.28 -13.76 -11.43
CA GLY A 115 13.67 -13.00 -12.51
C GLY A 115 12.34 -13.62 -12.93
N LEU A 116 11.28 -12.80 -13.01
CA LEU A 116 9.94 -13.24 -13.40
C LEU A 116 9.60 -12.77 -14.83
N PRO A 117 8.79 -13.53 -15.58
CA PRO A 117 8.17 -13.03 -16.80
C PRO A 117 7.33 -11.78 -16.52
N LYS A 118 7.52 -10.75 -17.35
CA LYS A 118 6.83 -9.46 -17.25
C LYS A 118 5.72 -9.34 -18.30
N VAL A 119 4.68 -8.57 -18.00
CA VAL A 119 3.78 -8.06 -19.05
C VAL A 119 4.40 -6.86 -19.76
N ALA A 120 3.84 -6.47 -20.90
CA ALA A 120 4.38 -5.36 -21.67
C ALA A 120 4.24 -4.04 -20.91
N SER A 121 3.09 -3.78 -20.25
CA SER A 121 2.86 -2.47 -19.64
C SER A 121 2.00 -2.48 -18.37
N ALA A 122 2.28 -1.54 -17.47
CA ALA A 122 1.46 -1.24 -16.31
C ALA A 122 1.24 0.27 -16.15
N ALA A 123 0.00 0.67 -15.86
CA ALA A 123 -0.29 1.97 -15.28
C ALA A 123 -0.04 1.90 -13.77
N LEU A 124 0.65 2.90 -13.22
CA LEU A 124 0.98 2.99 -11.80
C LEU A 124 0.41 4.29 -11.22
N HIS A 125 -0.27 4.17 -10.08
CA HIS A 125 -0.75 5.29 -9.28
C HIS A 125 0.02 5.30 -7.96
N PRO A 126 1.11 6.07 -7.87
CA PRO A 126 1.70 6.45 -6.60
C PRO A 126 0.64 7.07 -5.71
N THR A 127 0.69 6.80 -4.41
CA THR A 127 -0.26 7.38 -3.48
C THR A 127 0.24 8.74 -2.99
N CYS A 128 -0.66 9.58 -2.51
CA CYS A 128 -0.25 10.82 -1.84
C CYS A 128 0.64 10.51 -0.62
N SER A 129 0.36 9.42 0.09
CA SER A 129 1.16 8.95 1.23
C SER A 129 2.54 8.44 0.79
N SER A 130 2.65 7.64 -0.27
CA SER A 130 3.96 7.17 -0.77
C SER A 130 4.82 8.34 -1.24
N THR A 131 4.20 9.36 -1.86
CA THR A 131 4.92 10.55 -2.32
C THR A 131 5.44 11.37 -1.14
N ARG A 132 4.63 11.54 -0.09
CA ARG A 132 5.03 12.28 1.12
C ARG A 132 6.10 11.57 1.93
N MET A 133 6.13 10.24 1.87
CA MET A 133 7.06 9.38 2.59
C MET A 133 8.29 8.97 1.76
N ASP A 134 8.39 9.45 0.52
CA ASP A 134 9.48 9.12 -0.42
C ASP A 134 9.59 7.61 -0.73
N TRP A 135 8.45 6.92 -0.83
CA TRP A 135 8.36 5.49 -1.16
C TRP A 135 7.96 5.23 -2.62
N ASN A 136 7.93 6.26 -3.46
CA ASN A 136 7.53 6.13 -4.86
C ASN A 136 8.50 5.26 -5.67
N ASP A 137 9.81 5.42 -5.45
CA ASP A 137 10.82 4.62 -6.16
C ASP A 137 10.72 3.13 -5.81
N SER A 138 10.41 2.80 -4.55
CA SER A 138 10.19 1.42 -4.13
C SER A 138 8.93 0.81 -4.73
N LEU A 139 7.86 1.59 -4.80
CA LEU A 139 6.64 1.20 -5.50
C LEU A 139 6.90 0.99 -7.00
N GLN A 140 7.64 1.89 -7.64
CA GLN A 140 8.07 1.79 -9.04
C GLN A 140 8.86 0.50 -9.27
N ARG A 141 9.88 0.22 -8.45
CA ARG A 141 10.68 -1.02 -8.54
C ARG A 141 9.84 -2.28 -8.39
N CYS A 142 8.85 -2.27 -7.50
CA CYS A 142 7.91 -3.39 -7.35
C CYS A 142 7.02 -3.57 -8.60
N ALA A 143 6.60 -2.48 -9.24
CA ALA A 143 5.83 -2.54 -10.48
C ALA A 143 6.69 -3.01 -11.67
N GLU A 144 7.94 -2.54 -11.76
CA GLU A 144 8.90 -2.95 -12.80
C GLU A 144 9.34 -4.42 -12.66
N ALA A 145 9.16 -5.02 -11.48
CA ALA A 145 9.35 -6.46 -11.30
C ALA A 145 8.29 -7.29 -12.05
N VAL A 146 7.14 -6.71 -12.41
CA VAL A 146 6.03 -7.42 -13.07
C VAL A 146 5.69 -6.89 -14.47
N ALA A 147 6.21 -5.73 -14.87
CA ALA A 147 5.97 -5.11 -16.18
C ALA A 147 7.25 -4.51 -16.77
N ASP A 148 7.37 -4.53 -18.10
CA ASP A 148 8.51 -3.94 -18.82
C ASP A 148 8.44 -2.41 -18.88
N GLU A 149 7.25 -1.87 -19.16
CA GLU A 149 6.99 -0.42 -19.13
C GLU A 149 6.03 -0.10 -17.97
N VAL A 150 6.43 0.80 -17.09
CA VAL A 150 5.58 1.28 -15.99
C VAL A 150 5.35 2.78 -16.18
N VAL A 151 4.09 3.17 -16.32
CA VAL A 151 3.69 4.54 -16.62
C VAL A 151 2.93 5.14 -15.44
N VAL A 152 3.46 6.24 -14.91
CA VAL A 152 2.72 7.15 -14.04
C VAL A 152 2.20 8.30 -14.90
N ALA A 153 0.92 8.62 -14.80
CA ALA A 153 0.34 9.73 -15.57
C ALA A 153 0.99 11.07 -15.18
N ASP A 154 1.25 11.95 -16.14
CA ASP A 154 1.74 13.31 -15.92
C ASP A 154 0.71 14.13 -15.11
N ALA A 155 -0.58 13.89 -15.34
CA ALA A 155 -1.68 14.50 -14.61
C ALA A 155 -1.97 13.85 -13.24
N TRP A 156 -1.06 13.01 -12.73
CA TRP A 156 -1.16 12.36 -11.43
C TRP A 156 -1.48 13.35 -10.30
N GLY A 157 -2.31 12.89 -9.35
CA GLY A 157 -2.57 13.60 -8.11
C GLY A 157 -3.23 12.72 -7.05
N CYS A 158 -3.70 13.32 -5.96
CA CYS A 158 -4.45 12.58 -4.94
C CYS A 158 -5.75 12.00 -5.54
N CYS A 159 -6.00 10.69 -5.37
CA CYS A 159 -7.24 10.03 -5.80
C CYS A 159 -8.54 10.54 -5.13
N GLY A 160 -8.45 11.44 -4.15
CA GLY A 160 -9.60 12.04 -3.47
C GLY A 160 -10.36 11.10 -2.52
N PHE A 161 -9.88 9.87 -2.30
CA PHE A 161 -10.58 8.88 -1.47
C PHE A 161 -10.43 9.15 0.03
N ALA A 162 -9.28 9.69 0.47
CA ALA A 162 -9.03 10.25 1.81
C ALA A 162 -9.56 9.40 2.99
N GLY A 163 -9.09 8.15 3.08
CA GLY A 163 -9.58 7.18 4.07
C GLY A 163 -10.85 6.51 3.57
N ASP A 164 -12.01 6.92 4.06
CA ASP A 164 -13.32 6.40 3.64
C ASP A 164 -14.18 7.47 2.96
N ARG A 165 -13.68 8.70 2.80
CA ARG A 165 -14.46 9.82 2.30
C ARG A 165 -14.93 9.62 0.86
N GLY A 166 -14.12 8.98 0.01
CA GLY A 166 -14.51 8.58 -1.34
C GLY A 166 -15.65 7.56 -1.40
N MET A 167 -15.90 6.81 -0.31
CA MET A 167 -17.08 5.95 -0.21
C MET A 167 -18.37 6.75 -0.01
N LEU A 168 -18.28 7.86 0.72
CA LEU A 168 -19.42 8.71 1.10
C LEU A 168 -19.68 9.83 0.08
N HIS A 169 -18.63 10.28 -0.61
CA HIS A 169 -18.64 11.44 -1.51
C HIS A 169 -17.93 11.08 -2.85
N PRO A 170 -18.55 10.24 -3.69
CA PRO A 170 -17.93 9.78 -4.94
C PRO A 170 -17.58 10.91 -5.92
N GLU A 171 -18.25 12.06 -5.81
CA GLU A 171 -17.95 13.28 -6.56
C GLU A 171 -16.54 13.82 -6.31
N LEU A 172 -15.98 13.59 -5.11
CA LEU A 172 -14.62 14.02 -4.78
C LEU A 172 -13.59 13.22 -5.55
N THR A 173 -13.69 11.89 -5.52
CA THR A 173 -12.82 11.00 -6.30
C THR A 173 -12.98 11.33 -7.79
N LYS A 174 -14.21 11.40 -8.31
CA LYS A 174 -14.47 11.72 -9.72
C LYS A 174 -13.84 13.04 -10.15
N SER A 175 -13.87 14.05 -9.29
CA SER A 175 -13.28 15.34 -9.61
C SER A 175 -11.76 15.32 -9.55
N ALA A 176 -11.20 14.70 -8.50
CA ALA A 176 -9.77 14.67 -8.26
C ALA A 176 -9.01 13.86 -9.32
N THR A 177 -9.56 12.71 -9.74
CA THR A 177 -8.90 11.81 -10.70
C THR A 177 -9.22 12.12 -12.16
N ARG A 178 -10.05 13.13 -12.45
CA ARG A 178 -10.57 13.38 -13.81
C ARG A 178 -9.49 13.49 -14.88
N ARG A 179 -8.43 14.25 -14.59
CA ARG A 179 -7.35 14.51 -15.55
C ARG A 179 -6.49 13.26 -15.75
N GLU A 180 -6.04 12.66 -14.65
CA GLU A 180 -5.30 11.40 -14.66
C GLU A 180 -6.07 10.28 -15.38
N ALA A 181 -7.36 10.11 -15.10
CA ALA A 181 -8.20 9.11 -15.76
C ALA A 181 -8.42 9.40 -17.25
N THR A 182 -8.44 10.68 -17.66
CA THR A 182 -8.54 11.05 -19.08
C THR A 182 -7.25 10.70 -19.82
N GLU A 183 -6.10 11.00 -19.21
CA GLU A 183 -4.78 10.68 -19.77
C GLU A 183 -4.55 9.18 -19.86
N LEU A 184 -4.84 8.43 -18.79
CA LEU A 184 -4.70 6.97 -18.78
C LEU A 184 -5.68 6.27 -19.74
N ALA A 185 -6.73 6.94 -20.22
CA ALA A 185 -7.66 6.40 -21.21
C ALA A 185 -7.15 6.52 -22.66
N GLU A 186 -6.02 7.20 -22.89
CA GLU A 186 -5.41 7.32 -24.23
C GLU A 186 -4.81 5.99 -24.73
N ARG A 187 -4.53 5.05 -23.82
CA ARG A 187 -4.06 3.70 -24.14
C ARG A 187 -4.49 2.67 -23.10
N GLU A 188 -4.46 1.40 -23.48
CA GLU A 188 -4.69 0.28 -22.57
C GLU A 188 -3.37 -0.17 -21.93
N PHE A 189 -3.46 -0.73 -20.73
CA PHE A 189 -2.33 -1.32 -20.00
C PHE A 189 -2.68 -2.74 -19.59
N ASP A 190 -1.68 -3.62 -19.50
CA ASP A 190 -1.91 -5.00 -19.06
C ASP A 190 -2.22 -5.06 -17.55
N LEU A 191 -1.68 -4.10 -16.78
CA LEU A 191 -1.88 -3.97 -15.35
C LEU A 191 -2.19 -2.53 -14.93
N TYR A 192 -2.96 -2.40 -13.85
CA TYR A 192 -3.26 -1.13 -13.18
C TYR A 192 -2.90 -1.29 -11.70
N LEU A 193 -1.88 -0.56 -11.23
CA LEU A 193 -1.21 -0.86 -9.97
C LEU A 193 -1.23 0.34 -9.00
N SER A 194 -1.42 0.07 -7.72
CA SER A 194 -1.19 1.02 -6.64
C SER A 194 -0.68 0.30 -5.39
N ALA A 195 -0.63 0.98 -4.25
CA ALA A 195 -0.06 0.47 -3.00
C ALA A 195 -0.96 0.70 -1.78
N ASN A 196 -2.25 0.96 -2.01
CA ASN A 196 -3.17 1.27 -0.94
C ASN A 196 -4.61 1.01 -1.41
N ARG A 197 -5.33 0.15 -0.68
CA ARG A 197 -6.63 -0.35 -1.12
C ARG A 197 -7.66 0.74 -1.44
N THR A 198 -7.64 1.84 -0.70
CA THR A 198 -8.56 2.95 -0.93
C THR A 198 -8.21 3.76 -2.18
N CYS A 199 -6.93 3.83 -2.55
CA CYS A 199 -6.48 4.41 -3.82
C CYS A 199 -6.88 3.50 -4.98
N GLU A 200 -6.69 2.19 -4.85
CA GLU A 200 -7.14 1.19 -5.85
C GLU A 200 -8.64 1.35 -6.14
N LEU A 201 -9.49 1.35 -5.10
CA LEU A 201 -10.93 1.54 -5.26
C LEU A 201 -11.28 2.91 -5.88
N GLY A 202 -10.55 3.96 -5.53
CA GLY A 202 -10.74 5.30 -6.09
C GLY A 202 -10.42 5.33 -7.59
N MET A 203 -9.30 4.73 -7.98
CA MET A 203 -8.85 4.69 -9.36
C MET A 203 -9.67 3.73 -10.21
N GLU A 204 -10.12 2.60 -9.67
CA GLU A 204 -11.07 1.71 -10.32
C GLU A 204 -12.38 2.42 -10.66
N ARG A 205 -12.94 3.18 -9.71
CA ARG A 205 -14.13 4.00 -9.97
C ARG A 205 -13.91 5.10 -11.01
N ALA A 206 -12.68 5.63 -11.08
CA ALA A 206 -12.33 6.72 -11.97
C ALA A 206 -12.10 6.25 -13.42
N THR A 207 -11.49 5.08 -13.58
CA THR A 207 -10.99 4.58 -14.87
C THR A 207 -11.81 3.41 -15.42
N GLY A 208 -12.58 2.73 -14.57
CA GLY A 208 -13.28 1.49 -14.93
C GLY A 208 -12.34 0.28 -15.09
N LYS A 209 -11.10 0.38 -14.63
CA LYS A 209 -10.06 -0.67 -14.77
C LYS A 209 -9.78 -1.35 -13.42
N PRO A 210 -9.35 -2.62 -13.39
CA PRO A 210 -9.10 -3.33 -12.14
C PRO A 210 -7.77 -2.90 -11.53
N TRP A 211 -7.78 -1.89 -10.65
CA TRP A 211 -6.59 -1.45 -9.93
C TRP A 211 -6.26 -2.41 -8.78
N ARG A 212 -5.01 -2.89 -8.75
CA ARG A 212 -4.55 -3.93 -7.83
C ARG A 212 -3.34 -3.47 -7.05
N HIS A 213 -3.11 -4.08 -5.89
CA HIS A 213 -1.91 -3.83 -5.12
C HIS A 213 -0.68 -4.39 -5.86
N ALA A 214 0.39 -3.61 -6.04
CA ALA A 214 1.59 -4.03 -6.76
C ALA A 214 2.18 -5.33 -6.19
N LEU A 215 2.23 -5.45 -4.85
CA LEU A 215 2.71 -6.66 -4.17
C LEU A 215 1.79 -7.87 -4.32
N SER A 216 0.48 -7.69 -4.50
CA SER A 216 -0.43 -8.80 -4.76
C SER A 216 -0.15 -9.41 -6.13
N VAL A 217 0.01 -8.56 -7.15
CA VAL A 217 0.38 -9.02 -8.51
C VAL A 217 1.76 -9.67 -8.52
N LEU A 218 2.72 -9.10 -7.79
CA LEU A 218 4.05 -9.68 -7.66
C LEU A 218 4.01 -11.09 -7.03
N ALA A 219 3.27 -11.26 -5.94
CA ALA A 219 3.12 -12.55 -5.28
C ALA A 219 2.45 -13.59 -6.18
N GLU A 220 1.44 -13.20 -6.96
CA GLU A 220 0.80 -14.09 -7.92
C GLU A 220 1.78 -14.58 -8.99
N ARG A 221 2.58 -13.68 -9.56
CA ARG A 221 3.60 -14.07 -10.55
C ARG A 221 4.68 -14.96 -9.96
N MET A 222 5.06 -14.73 -8.71
CA MET A 222 5.97 -15.63 -7.99
C MET A 222 5.40 -17.04 -7.89
N VAL A 223 4.13 -17.17 -7.50
CA VAL A 223 3.46 -18.48 -7.41
C VAL A 223 3.31 -19.14 -8.78
N GLU A 224 3.03 -18.38 -9.83
CA GLU A 224 2.81 -18.89 -11.19
C GLU A 224 4.12 -19.35 -11.87
N TYR A 225 5.20 -18.57 -11.74
CA TYR A 225 6.42 -18.77 -12.53
C TYR A 225 7.63 -19.25 -11.73
N ALA A 226 7.59 -19.17 -10.41
CA ALA A 226 8.64 -19.66 -9.53
C ALA A 226 8.07 -20.45 -8.34
N PRO A 227 7.25 -21.50 -8.59
CA PRO A 227 6.79 -22.37 -7.51
C PRO A 227 8.00 -23.02 -6.83
N ALA A 228 8.06 -22.90 -5.50
CA ALA A 228 9.11 -23.48 -4.65
C ALA A 228 9.17 -25.01 -4.75
#